data_AF-A0A933MEN7-F1
#
_entry.id   AF-A0A933MEN7-F1
#
_cell.length_a   1.000
_cell.length_b   1.000
_cell.length_c   1.000
_cell.angle_alpha   90.00
_cell.angle_beta   90.00
_cell.angle_gamma   90.00
#
_symmetry.space_group_name_H-M   'P 1'
#
loop_
_entity.id
_entity.type
_entity.pdbx_description
1 polymer ?
#
loop_
_entity_poly.entity_id
_entity_poly.type
_entity_poly.pdbx_seq_one_letter_code
_entity_poly.pdbx_strand_id
1 'polypeptide(L)'
;MTPTEEAVHERLEILERRFLESAEEIRTLRSRLMVETKAELSEIKDQWHGVHTKWWAITLSGVLVFFVLSYALYTQLGWAADQRHLPTGSDWLLKRTPVVNTLPILSWGWLGLHLVLGGAAIAYYPRRIPFLMFLLGVYVFIRTLFVFLSPIGPPAGMMDMSKLDFLFSRIMGTWTFNNEFVFSGHTGIPFLFYLFFETPRLKAVCLAGSIVMGVSVLLSRNHYTVDVLGAYLVSYSIFKLSEHLYYRYIRPVFMTRPTSFRF
;
A
#
# COMPACT_ATOMS: atom_id res chain seq x y z
N MET A 1 59.90 4.11 28.58
CA MET A 1 58.48 4.50 28.64
C MET A 1 58.00 4.27 30.06
N THR A 2 57.19 5.17 30.60
CA THR A 2 56.51 4.90 31.88
C THR A 2 55.37 3.91 31.66
N PRO A 3 54.95 3.11 32.67
CA PRO A 3 53.89 2.11 32.52
C PRO A 3 52.55 2.67 31.98
N THR A 4 52.33 3.98 32.16
CA THR A 4 51.21 4.75 31.62
C THR A 4 51.31 5.05 30.12
N GLU A 5 52.51 5.24 29.57
CA GLU A 5 52.71 5.48 28.13
C GLU A 5 52.50 4.20 27.32
N GLU A 6 52.98 3.06 27.83
CA GLU A 6 52.76 1.74 27.21
C GLU A 6 51.26 1.39 27.13
N ALA A 7 50.51 1.61 28.20
CA ALA A 7 49.07 1.36 28.23
C ALA A 7 48.27 2.26 27.26
N VAL A 8 48.73 3.50 27.05
CA VAL A 8 48.13 4.42 26.07
C VAL A 8 48.47 3.97 24.66
N HIS A 9 49.71 3.55 24.42
CA HIS A 9 50.17 3.07 23.10
C HIS A 9 49.43 1.79 22.68
N GLU A 10 49.25 0.84 23.60
CA GLU A 10 48.50 -0.39 23.38
C GLU A 10 47.03 -0.10 23.06
N ARG A 11 46.40 0.85 23.78
CA ARG A 11 45.03 1.29 23.46
C ARG A 11 44.92 1.93 22.08
N LEU A 12 45.92 2.71 21.66
CA LEU A 12 45.99 3.34 20.35
C LEU A 12 46.08 2.29 19.24
N GLU A 13 46.94 1.28 19.39
CA GLU A 13 47.06 0.16 18.45
C GLU A 13 45.75 -0.65 18.34
N ILE A 14 45.10 -0.93 19.47
CA ILE A 14 43.79 -1.61 19.47
C ILE A 14 42.74 -0.78 18.72
N LEU A 15 42.75 0.55 18.90
CA LEU A 15 41.80 1.45 18.23
C LEU A 15 42.07 1.50 16.72
N GLU A 16 43.32 1.63 16.29
CA GLU A 16 43.71 1.59 14.88
C GLU A 16 43.31 0.28 14.22
N ARG A 17 43.54 -0.85 14.89
CA ARG A 17 43.16 -2.17 14.36
C ARG A 17 41.65 -2.27 14.16
N ARG A 18 40.85 -1.82 15.12
CA ARG A 18 39.38 -1.77 14.99
C ARG A 18 38.92 -0.86 13.86
N PHE A 19 39.60 0.27 13.65
CA PHE A 19 39.30 1.18 12.53
C PHE A 19 39.57 0.52 11.17
N LEU A 20 40.67 -0.21 11.05
CA LEU A 20 41.03 -0.95 9.84
C LEU A 20 40.04 -2.09 9.56
N GLU A 21 39.73 -2.90 10.59
CA GLU A 21 38.71 -3.97 10.52
C GLU A 21 37.34 -3.39 10.08
N SER A 22 36.91 -2.28 10.69
CA SER A 22 35.66 -1.60 10.33
C SER A 22 35.67 -1.08 8.89
N ALA A 23 36.80 -0.53 8.44
CA ALA A 23 36.94 -0.03 7.07
C ALA A 23 36.89 -1.16 6.03
N GLU A 24 37.42 -2.33 6.36
CA GLU A 24 37.35 -3.53 5.52
C GLU A 24 35.93 -4.12 5.49
N GLU A 25 35.24 -4.17 6.62
CA GLU A 25 33.82 -4.55 6.71
C GLU A 25 32.94 -3.62 5.87
N ILE A 26 33.12 -2.30 5.98
CA ILE A 26 32.37 -1.34 5.17
C ILE A 26 32.65 -1.55 3.68
N ARG A 27 33.90 -1.82 3.29
CA ARG A 27 34.28 -2.05 1.89
C ARG A 27 33.65 -3.34 1.35
N THR A 28 33.63 -4.41 2.13
CA THR A 28 33.00 -5.69 1.76
C THR A 28 31.48 -5.59 1.71
N LEU A 29 30.84 -4.87 2.63
CA LEU A 29 29.40 -4.59 2.56
C LEU A 29 29.05 -3.78 1.32
N ARG A 30 29.84 -2.75 0.99
CA ARG A 30 29.63 -1.92 -0.21
C ARG A 30 29.77 -2.73 -1.49
N SER A 31 30.76 -3.63 -1.57
CA SER A 31 30.94 -4.47 -2.75
C SER A 31 29.80 -5.46 -2.92
N ARG A 32 29.34 -6.11 -1.85
CA ARG A 32 28.15 -6.98 -1.85
C ARG A 32 26.91 -6.23 -2.29
N LEU A 33 26.66 -5.04 -1.73
CA LEU A 33 25.53 -4.19 -2.11
C LEU A 33 25.54 -3.86 -3.60
N MET A 34 26.69 -3.49 -4.17
CA MET A 34 26.82 -3.19 -5.60
C MET A 34 26.56 -4.43 -6.48
N VAL A 35 27.00 -5.62 -6.05
CA VAL A 35 26.75 -6.87 -6.78
C VAL A 35 25.26 -7.22 -6.74
N GLU A 36 24.63 -7.15 -5.58
CA GLU A 36 23.19 -7.38 -5.41
C GLU A 36 22.36 -6.40 -6.25
N THR A 37 22.69 -5.10 -6.20
CA THR A 37 21.99 -4.08 -7.01
C THR A 37 22.13 -4.35 -8.50
N LYS A 38 23.32 -4.78 -8.98
CA LYS A 38 23.50 -5.15 -10.39
C LYS A 38 22.69 -6.38 -10.78
N ALA A 39 22.61 -7.38 -9.90
CA ALA A 39 21.79 -8.56 -10.11
C ALA A 39 20.31 -8.18 -10.23
N GLU A 40 19.78 -7.36 -9.31
CA GLU A 40 18.40 -6.86 -9.35
C GLU A 40 18.12 -6.09 -10.66
N LEU A 41 19.02 -5.20 -11.08
CA LEU A 41 18.87 -4.47 -12.34
C LEU A 41 18.85 -5.39 -13.57
N SER A 42 19.68 -6.44 -13.56
CA SER A 42 19.70 -7.43 -14.64
C SER A 42 18.41 -8.24 -14.68
N GLU A 43 17.87 -8.61 -13.52
CA GLU A 43 16.59 -9.31 -13.41
C GLU A 43 15.42 -8.44 -13.91
N ILE A 44 15.37 -7.17 -13.49
CA ILE A 44 14.38 -6.20 -13.99
C ILE A 44 14.48 -6.08 -15.51
N LYS A 45 15.70 -5.98 -16.07
CA LYS A 45 15.91 -5.92 -17.53
C LYS A 45 15.41 -7.19 -18.23
N ASP A 46 15.71 -8.35 -17.67
CA ASP A 46 15.29 -9.64 -18.23
C ASP A 46 13.77 -9.82 -18.18
N GLN A 47 13.10 -9.23 -17.18
CA GLN A 47 11.64 -9.20 -17.16
C GLN A 47 11.05 -8.49 -18.39
N TRP A 48 11.75 -7.56 -19.03
CA TRP A 48 11.23 -6.92 -20.26
C TRP A 48 11.44 -7.76 -21.52
N HIS A 49 12.23 -8.83 -21.46
CA HIS A 49 12.32 -9.77 -22.56
C HIS A 49 10.97 -10.45 -22.80
N GLY A 50 10.50 -10.36 -24.04
CA GLY A 50 9.23 -10.93 -24.46
C GLY A 50 7.99 -10.05 -24.22
N VAL A 51 8.18 -8.76 -23.93
CA VAL A 51 7.10 -7.77 -23.85
C VAL A 51 7.11 -6.89 -25.10
N HIS A 52 5.96 -6.70 -25.73
CA HIS A 52 5.80 -5.77 -26.84
C HIS A 52 5.51 -4.37 -26.31
N THR A 53 6.53 -3.51 -26.23
CA THR A 53 6.49 -2.20 -25.54
C THR A 53 5.32 -1.32 -25.97
N LYS A 54 5.01 -1.23 -27.28
CA LYS A 54 3.85 -0.47 -27.78
C LYS A 54 2.52 -0.97 -27.21
N TRP A 55 2.30 -2.28 -27.22
CA TRP A 55 1.07 -2.88 -26.71
C TRP A 55 1.01 -2.80 -25.19
N TRP A 56 2.14 -2.98 -24.51
CA TRP A 56 2.24 -2.77 -23.06
C TRP A 56 1.85 -1.34 -22.68
N ALA A 57 2.35 -0.33 -23.40
CA ALA A 57 2.01 1.07 -23.15
C ALA A 57 0.53 1.37 -23.43
N ILE A 58 -0.02 0.84 -24.53
CA ILE A 58 -1.46 0.96 -24.83
C ILE A 58 -2.30 0.31 -23.74
N THR A 59 -1.95 -0.90 -23.29
CA THR A 59 -2.63 -1.59 -22.19
C THR A 59 -2.52 -0.80 -20.89
N LEU A 60 -1.35 -0.28 -20.55
CA LEU A 60 -1.17 0.55 -19.36
C LEU A 60 -2.06 1.80 -19.42
N SER A 61 -2.09 2.51 -20.55
CA SER A 61 -2.95 3.67 -20.74
C SER A 61 -4.43 3.31 -20.61
N GLY A 62 -4.87 2.21 -21.22
CA GLY A 62 -6.26 1.75 -21.11
C GLY A 62 -6.65 1.39 -19.67
N VAL A 63 -5.77 0.71 -18.95
CA VAL A 63 -5.98 0.37 -17.53
C VAL A 63 -5.95 1.63 -16.65
N LEU A 64 -5.08 2.60 -16.95
CA LEU A 64 -5.03 3.87 -16.22
C LEU A 64 -6.33 4.66 -16.42
N VAL A 65 -6.86 4.70 -17.64
CA VAL A 65 -8.17 5.30 -17.92
C VAL A 65 -9.26 4.58 -17.12
N PHE A 66 -9.27 3.25 -17.09
CA PHE A 66 -10.22 2.49 -16.27
C PHE A 66 -10.11 2.83 -14.77
N PHE A 67 -8.89 2.93 -14.24
CA PHE A 67 -8.66 3.32 -12.85
C PHE A 67 -9.20 4.73 -12.57
N VAL A 68 -8.89 5.70 -13.43
CA VAL A 68 -9.35 7.09 -13.30
C VAL A 68 -10.87 7.17 -13.38
N LEU A 69 -11.51 6.45 -14.31
CA LEU A 69 -12.97 6.39 -14.42
C LEU A 69 -13.60 5.74 -13.19
N SER A 70 -12.99 4.68 -12.66
CA SER A 70 -13.44 4.03 -11.42
C SER A 70 -13.36 4.99 -10.24
N TYR A 71 -12.27 5.76 -10.15
CA TYR A 71 -12.10 6.79 -9.12
C TYR A 71 -13.06 7.98 -9.28
N ALA A 72 -13.34 8.41 -10.51
CA ALA A 72 -14.33 9.43 -10.79
C ALA A 72 -15.74 8.96 -10.39
N LEU A 73 -16.10 7.72 -10.72
CA LEU A 73 -17.36 7.12 -10.29
C LEU A 73 -17.46 7.04 -8.77
N TYR A 74 -16.36 6.63 -8.12
CA TYR A 74 -16.24 6.56 -6.68
C TYR A 74 -16.51 7.90 -6.00
N THR A 75 -15.90 8.98 -6.49
CA THR A 75 -16.10 10.31 -5.90
C THR A 75 -17.54 10.80 -6.09
N GLN A 76 -18.12 10.62 -7.28
CA GLN A 76 -19.51 11.02 -7.57
C GLN A 76 -20.53 10.27 -6.71
N LEU A 77 -20.41 8.94 -6.64
CA LEU A 77 -21.33 8.13 -5.84
C LEU A 77 -21.04 8.23 -4.34
N GLY A 78 -19.80 8.51 -3.94
CA GLY A 78 -19.43 8.86 -2.57
C GLY A 78 -20.15 10.11 -2.09
N TRP A 79 -20.14 11.18 -2.89
CA TRP A 79 -20.91 12.41 -2.59
C TRP A 79 -22.41 12.14 -2.50
N ALA A 80 -22.96 11.37 -3.44
CA ALA A 80 -24.38 10.99 -3.40
C ALA A 80 -24.71 10.17 -2.14
N ALA A 81 -23.81 9.27 -1.72
CA ALA A 81 -23.97 8.49 -0.50
C ALA A 81 -23.91 9.38 0.75
N ASP A 82 -23.02 10.37 0.78
CA ASP A 82 -22.82 11.28 1.92
C ASP A 82 -24.01 12.20 2.20
N GLN A 83 -24.78 12.54 1.16
CA GLN A 83 -25.98 13.36 1.29
C GLN A 83 -27.18 12.60 1.90
N ARG A 84 -27.11 11.26 2.01
CA ARG A 84 -28.19 10.46 2.59
C ARG A 84 -28.12 10.47 4.11
N HIS A 85 -29.26 10.72 4.74
CA HIS A 85 -29.43 10.43 6.16
C HIS A 85 -29.63 8.92 6.35
N LEU A 86 -28.57 8.26 6.82
CA LEU A 86 -28.55 6.82 7.05
C LEU A 86 -28.49 6.53 8.56
N PRO A 87 -29.14 5.46 9.04
CA PRO A 87 -29.09 5.09 10.45
C PRO A 87 -27.69 4.64 10.87
N THR A 88 -27.27 5.05 12.06
CA THR A 88 -26.04 4.54 12.71
C THR A 88 -26.23 3.10 13.17
N GLY A 89 -25.30 2.22 12.81
CA GLY A 89 -25.30 0.84 13.26
C GLY A 89 -24.79 0.66 14.69
N SER A 90 -25.21 -0.42 15.34
CA SER A 90 -24.68 -0.82 16.64
C SER A 90 -23.49 -1.76 16.48
N ASP A 91 -22.31 -1.32 16.88
CA ASP A 91 -21.09 -2.14 16.89
C ASP A 91 -20.69 -2.54 18.31
N TRP A 92 -20.53 -3.85 18.54
CA TRP A 92 -20.22 -4.39 19.86
C TRP A 92 -18.81 -4.05 20.33
N LEU A 93 -17.83 -4.04 19.42
CA LEU A 93 -16.42 -3.81 19.74
C LEU A 93 -16.16 -2.32 19.92
N LEU A 94 -16.68 -1.46 19.04
CA LEU A 94 -16.48 -0.01 19.13
C LEU A 94 -17.07 0.60 20.42
N LYS A 95 -18.12 -0.03 20.98
CA LYS A 95 -18.69 0.35 22.27
C LYS A 95 -17.77 0.06 23.47
N ARG A 96 -16.77 -0.82 23.30
CA ARG A 96 -15.85 -1.27 24.36
C ARG A 96 -14.42 -0.77 24.15
N THR A 97 -14.13 -0.17 23.01
CA THR A 97 -12.82 0.43 22.73
C THR A 97 -12.85 1.94 23.00
N PRO A 98 -11.73 2.52 23.46
CA PRO A 98 -11.61 3.95 23.62
C PRO A 98 -11.62 4.65 22.25
N VAL A 99 -12.08 5.91 22.24
CA VAL A 99 -11.85 6.80 21.09
C VAL A 99 -10.48 7.41 21.25
N VAL A 100 -9.62 7.21 20.25
CA VAL A 100 -8.25 7.75 20.24
C VAL A 100 -8.01 8.45 18.93
N ASN A 101 -7.50 9.69 18.98
CA ASN A 101 -7.17 10.45 17.78
C ASN A 101 -6.00 9.83 17.01
N THR A 102 -6.32 8.92 16.09
CA THR A 102 -5.40 8.27 15.15
C THR A 102 -5.48 8.88 13.75
N LEU A 103 -6.18 10.01 13.57
CA LEU A 103 -6.39 10.62 12.26
C LEU A 103 -5.09 10.97 11.53
N PRO A 104 -4.02 11.49 12.17
CA PRO A 104 -2.75 11.72 11.47
C PRO A 104 -2.14 10.45 10.89
N ILE A 105 -2.33 9.30 11.55
CA ILE A 105 -1.91 7.99 11.02
C ILE A 105 -2.75 7.62 9.81
N LEU A 106 -4.07 7.82 9.89
CA LEU A 106 -5.00 7.53 8.81
C LEU A 106 -4.83 8.42 7.58
N SER A 107 -4.42 9.68 7.74
CA SER A 107 -4.20 10.58 6.60
C SER A 107 -2.75 10.49 6.11
N TRP A 108 -1.79 10.98 6.91
CA TRP A 108 -0.40 11.12 6.51
C TRP A 108 0.34 9.79 6.52
N GLY A 109 0.09 8.95 7.53
CA GLY A 109 0.67 7.62 7.58
C GLY A 109 0.19 6.75 6.41
N TRP A 110 -1.10 6.81 6.09
CA TRP A 110 -1.66 6.11 4.95
C TRP A 110 -1.10 6.63 3.63
N LEU A 111 -1.10 7.96 3.40
CA LEU A 111 -0.51 8.55 2.21
C LEU A 111 0.97 8.18 2.05
N GLY A 112 1.77 8.34 3.11
CA GLY A 112 3.19 8.01 3.11
C GLY A 112 3.44 6.54 2.80
N LEU A 113 2.66 5.63 3.39
CA LEU A 113 2.71 4.20 3.09
C LEU A 113 2.44 3.95 1.60
N HIS A 114 1.40 4.57 1.02
CA HIS A 114 1.04 4.37 -0.40
C HIS A 114 2.07 4.96 -1.35
N LEU A 115 2.68 6.11 -1.03
CA LEU A 115 3.74 6.70 -1.84
C LEU A 115 4.98 5.81 -1.86
N VAL A 116 5.39 5.29 -0.70
CA VAL A 116 6.55 4.39 -0.59
C VAL A 116 6.28 3.07 -1.34
N LEU A 117 5.12 2.46 -1.14
CA LEU A 117 4.75 1.21 -1.79
C LEU A 117 4.54 1.39 -3.30
N GLY A 118 3.89 2.47 -3.74
CA GLY A 118 3.73 2.81 -5.15
C GLY A 118 5.09 3.05 -5.83
N GLY A 119 5.97 3.79 -5.18
CA GLY A 119 7.35 4.00 -5.63
C GLY A 119 8.13 2.69 -5.73
N ALA A 120 8.03 1.81 -4.72
CA ALA A 120 8.65 0.49 -4.74
C ALA A 120 8.09 -0.39 -5.87
N ALA A 121 6.77 -0.36 -6.12
CA ALA A 121 6.17 -1.10 -7.23
C ALA A 121 6.70 -0.62 -8.59
N ILE A 122 6.86 0.70 -8.77
CA ILE A 122 7.38 1.29 -10.02
C ILE A 122 8.86 0.95 -10.20
N ALA A 123 9.66 1.03 -9.13
CA ALA A 123 11.09 0.80 -9.17
C ALA A 123 11.45 -0.68 -9.36
N TYR A 124 10.79 -1.58 -8.62
CA TYR A 124 11.18 -2.99 -8.53
C TYR A 124 10.27 -3.94 -9.32
N TYR A 125 9.02 -3.54 -9.62
CA TYR A 125 8.03 -4.38 -10.29
C TYR A 125 7.39 -3.72 -11.53
N PRO A 126 8.16 -3.04 -12.41
CA PRO A 126 7.59 -2.19 -13.45
C PRO A 126 6.72 -2.96 -14.46
N ARG A 127 7.03 -4.23 -14.74
CA ARG A 127 6.23 -5.09 -15.63
C ARG A 127 4.83 -5.39 -15.08
N ARG A 128 4.66 -5.39 -13.75
CA ARG A 128 3.40 -5.68 -13.06
C ARG A 128 2.60 -4.42 -12.74
N ILE A 129 3.07 -3.23 -13.10
CA ILE A 129 2.33 -1.97 -12.91
C ILE A 129 0.95 -1.97 -13.58
N PRO A 130 0.76 -2.46 -14.82
CA PRO A 130 -0.58 -2.51 -15.38
C PRO A 130 -1.50 -3.48 -14.63
N PHE A 131 -0.95 -4.54 -14.02
CA PHE A 131 -1.74 -5.39 -13.12
C PHE A 131 -2.14 -4.65 -11.84
N LEU A 132 -1.20 -3.93 -11.20
CA LEU A 132 -1.49 -3.14 -10.01
C LEU A 132 -2.57 -2.09 -10.26
N MET A 133 -2.48 -1.34 -11.37
CA MET A 133 -3.48 -0.33 -11.72
C MET A 133 -4.84 -0.96 -12.01
N PHE A 134 -4.86 -2.13 -12.67
CA PHE A 134 -6.10 -2.86 -12.92
C PHE A 134 -6.73 -3.35 -11.61
N LEU A 135 -5.92 -3.94 -10.73
CA LEU A 135 -6.33 -4.40 -9.41
C LEU A 135 -6.93 -3.26 -8.57
N LEU A 136 -6.25 -2.12 -8.50
CA LEU A 136 -6.74 -0.95 -7.78
C LEU A 136 -8.02 -0.37 -8.42
N GLY A 137 -8.12 -0.40 -9.75
CA GLY A 137 -9.33 0.02 -10.47
C GLY A 137 -10.53 -0.85 -10.14
N VAL A 138 -10.37 -2.18 -10.23
CA VAL A 138 -11.41 -3.15 -9.87
C VAL A 138 -11.80 -3.00 -8.40
N TYR A 139 -10.82 -2.78 -7.52
CA TYR A 139 -11.05 -2.53 -6.10
C TYR A 139 -11.94 -1.31 -5.86
N VAL A 140 -11.55 -0.16 -6.41
CA VAL A 140 -12.29 1.10 -6.25
C VAL A 140 -13.69 0.97 -6.85
N PHE A 141 -13.81 0.35 -8.02
CA PHE A 141 -15.10 0.11 -8.67
C PHE A 141 -16.05 -0.72 -7.78
N ILE A 142 -15.61 -1.91 -7.35
CA ILE A 142 -16.44 -2.78 -6.50
C ILE A 142 -16.79 -2.08 -5.20
N ARG A 143 -15.79 -1.45 -4.55
CA ARG A 143 -16.01 -0.71 -3.31
C ARG A 143 -17.04 0.40 -3.47
N THR A 144 -17.05 1.11 -4.60
CA THR A 144 -18.05 2.14 -4.89
C THR A 144 -19.47 1.57 -4.85
N LEU A 145 -19.68 0.37 -5.40
CA LEU A 145 -20.98 -0.29 -5.35
C LEU A 145 -21.40 -0.59 -3.91
N PHE A 146 -20.47 -1.08 -3.07
CA PHE A 146 -20.76 -1.34 -1.66
C PHE A 146 -21.07 -0.05 -0.89
N VAL A 147 -20.26 1.00 -1.03
CA VAL A 147 -20.48 2.29 -0.37
C VAL A 147 -21.84 2.89 -0.77
N PHE A 148 -22.12 2.91 -2.08
CA PHE A 148 -23.36 3.49 -2.59
C PHE A 148 -24.59 2.68 -2.19
N LEU A 149 -24.53 1.35 -2.23
CA LEU A 149 -25.68 0.50 -1.89
C LEU A 149 -25.82 0.27 -0.38
N SER A 150 -24.81 0.62 0.42
CA SER A 150 -24.85 0.43 1.86
C SER A 150 -25.95 1.28 2.52
N PRO A 151 -26.77 0.69 3.40
CA PRO A 151 -27.81 1.40 4.13
C PRO A 151 -27.32 1.99 5.48
N ILE A 152 -26.02 1.92 5.78
CA ILE A 152 -25.47 2.29 7.11
C ILE A 152 -24.79 3.66 7.08
N GLY A 153 -25.09 4.48 8.10
CA GLY A 153 -24.45 5.77 8.34
C GLY A 153 -23.22 5.67 9.26
N PRO A 154 -22.62 6.80 9.67
CA PRO A 154 -21.40 6.83 10.46
C PRO A 154 -21.52 6.16 11.83
N PRO A 155 -20.46 5.47 12.29
CA PRO A 155 -20.38 5.00 13.66
C PRO A 155 -20.57 6.13 14.66
N ALA A 156 -21.20 5.84 15.80
CA ALA A 156 -21.41 6.82 16.85
C ALA A 156 -20.09 7.35 17.40
N GLY A 157 -19.90 8.68 17.37
CA GLY A 157 -18.66 9.32 17.81
C GLY A 157 -17.49 9.13 16.85
N MET A 158 -17.76 8.95 15.55
CA MET A 158 -16.75 9.05 14.50
C MET A 158 -16.00 10.38 14.61
N MET A 159 -14.67 10.33 14.57
CA MET A 159 -13.88 11.55 14.51
C MET A 159 -13.86 12.11 13.09
N ASP A 160 -14.15 13.40 13.01
CA ASP A 160 -14.24 14.16 11.77
C ASP A 160 -12.83 14.54 11.26
N MET A 161 -12.39 13.83 10.23
CA MET A 161 -11.11 14.08 9.55
C MET A 161 -10.99 15.51 9.01
N SER A 162 -12.07 16.08 8.49
CA SER A 162 -12.05 17.42 7.88
C SER A 162 -11.68 18.53 8.88
N LYS A 163 -12.02 18.31 10.15
CA LYS A 163 -11.77 19.26 11.24
C LYS A 163 -10.47 18.98 11.98
N LEU A 164 -10.19 17.70 12.26
CA LEU A 164 -9.09 17.30 13.13
C LEU A 164 -7.78 17.11 12.37
N ASP A 165 -7.81 16.94 11.04
CA ASP A 165 -6.63 16.93 10.17
C ASP A 165 -6.74 18.01 9.08
N PHE A 166 -6.94 19.25 9.53
CA PHE A 166 -7.19 20.41 8.69
C PHE A 166 -6.11 20.63 7.62
N LEU A 167 -4.83 20.39 7.96
CA LEU A 167 -3.73 20.58 7.03
C LEU A 167 -3.80 19.60 5.86
N PHE A 168 -4.06 18.32 6.15
CA PHE A 168 -4.25 17.31 5.11
C PHE A 168 -5.48 17.64 4.25
N SER A 169 -6.61 17.95 4.89
CA SER A 169 -7.85 18.30 4.22
C SER A 169 -7.71 19.53 3.30
N ARG A 170 -6.87 20.51 3.67
CA ARG A 170 -6.64 21.72 2.87
C ARG A 170 -5.69 21.51 1.70
N ILE A 171 -4.70 20.63 1.85
CA ILE A 171 -3.71 20.32 0.80
C ILE A 171 -4.28 19.34 -0.21
N MET A 172 -4.93 18.28 0.28
CA MET A 172 -5.42 17.17 -0.55
C MET A 172 -6.86 17.38 -1.04
N GLY A 173 -7.60 18.30 -0.43
CA GLY A 173 -9.04 18.51 -0.63
C GLY A 173 -9.89 17.63 0.28
N THR A 174 -11.13 18.06 0.57
CA THR A 174 -12.12 17.25 1.30
C THR A 174 -12.67 16.16 0.39
N TRP A 175 -11.89 15.09 0.20
CA TRP A 175 -12.33 13.85 -0.45
C TRP A 175 -12.71 12.76 0.59
N THR A 176 -12.89 13.18 1.84
CA THR A 176 -13.32 12.33 2.95
C THR A 176 -14.84 12.34 3.01
N PHE A 177 -15.44 11.18 2.77
CA PHE A 177 -16.88 10.98 2.88
C PHE A 177 -17.23 10.44 4.27
N ASN A 178 -18.30 10.93 4.88
CA ASN A 178 -18.80 10.48 6.18
C ASN A 178 -19.68 9.23 6.10
N ASN A 179 -20.10 8.77 4.91
CA ASN A 179 -20.92 7.57 4.71
C ASN A 179 -20.19 6.43 3.97
N GLU A 180 -18.89 6.25 4.24
CA GLU A 180 -18.00 5.45 3.38
C GLU A 180 -17.41 4.22 4.06
N PHE A 181 -18.29 3.36 4.58
CA PHE A 181 -17.90 2.34 5.55
C PHE A 181 -17.61 0.97 4.95
N VAL A 182 -18.43 0.53 3.99
CA VAL A 182 -18.36 -0.86 3.49
C VAL A 182 -17.52 -0.93 2.22
N PHE A 183 -16.35 -1.56 2.23
CA PHE A 183 -15.51 -2.00 3.35
C PHE A 183 -14.30 -1.05 3.48
N SER A 184 -13.43 -1.23 4.48
CA SER A 184 -12.38 -0.24 4.78
C SER A 184 -11.31 -0.11 3.68
N GLY A 185 -11.24 1.08 3.06
CA GLY A 185 -10.18 1.47 2.13
C GLY A 185 -8.79 1.50 2.78
N HIS A 186 -8.73 2.06 3.98
CA HIS A 186 -7.52 2.17 4.79
C HIS A 186 -6.88 0.82 5.12
N THR A 187 -7.71 -0.21 5.31
CA THR A 187 -7.28 -1.57 5.60
C THR A 187 -7.00 -2.37 4.33
N GLY A 188 -7.93 -2.33 3.37
CA GLY A 188 -7.93 -3.19 2.19
C GLY A 188 -6.82 -2.88 1.19
N ILE A 189 -6.51 -1.60 0.93
CA ILE A 189 -5.49 -1.25 -0.07
C ILE A 189 -4.07 -1.68 0.37
N PRO A 190 -3.60 -1.40 1.61
CA PRO A 190 -2.34 -1.97 2.09
C PRO A 190 -2.31 -3.50 2.05
N PHE A 191 -3.44 -4.15 2.32
CA PHE A 191 -3.54 -5.60 2.21
C PHE A 191 -3.44 -6.09 0.75
N LEU A 192 -3.99 -5.35 -0.21
CA LEU A 192 -3.78 -5.63 -1.64
C LEU A 192 -2.30 -5.50 -2.03
N PHE A 193 -1.59 -4.51 -1.51
CA PHE A 193 -0.14 -4.40 -1.71
C PHE A 193 0.61 -5.60 -1.11
N TYR A 194 0.18 -6.11 0.05
CA TYR A 194 0.72 -7.35 0.63
C TYR A 194 0.54 -8.56 -0.31
N LEU A 195 -0.60 -8.66 -0.99
CA LEU A 195 -0.87 -9.73 -1.96
C LEU A 195 -0.10 -9.52 -3.28
N PHE A 196 0.10 -8.27 -3.68
CA PHE A 196 0.81 -7.89 -4.90
C PHE A 196 2.32 -8.14 -4.82
N PHE A 197 2.97 -7.72 -3.73
CA PHE A 197 4.41 -7.86 -3.57
C PHE A 197 4.84 -9.31 -3.29
N GLU A 198 6.02 -9.65 -3.80
CA GLU A 198 6.64 -10.96 -3.59
C GLU A 198 7.74 -10.92 -2.53
N THR A 199 8.49 -9.81 -2.43
CA THR A 199 9.57 -9.67 -1.45
C THR A 199 9.02 -9.78 -0.01
N PRO A 200 9.53 -10.72 0.81
CA PRO A 200 9.03 -10.94 2.18
C PRO A 200 9.04 -9.68 3.05
N ARG A 201 10.06 -8.83 2.90
CA ARG A 201 10.17 -7.55 3.61
C ARG A 201 9.04 -6.59 3.24
N LEU A 202 8.78 -6.38 1.95
CA LEU A 202 7.69 -5.52 1.49
C LEU A 202 6.33 -6.07 1.92
N LYS A 203 6.14 -7.39 1.84
CA LYS A 203 4.91 -8.05 2.32
C LYS A 203 4.70 -7.80 3.81
N ALA A 204 5.73 -7.96 4.64
CA ALA A 204 5.63 -7.71 6.07
C ALA A 204 5.25 -6.24 6.37
N VAL A 205 5.88 -5.28 5.69
CA VAL A 205 5.54 -3.85 5.81
C VAL A 205 4.09 -3.58 5.40
N CYS A 206 3.63 -4.16 4.29
CA CYS A 206 2.25 -3.98 3.82
C CYS A 206 1.22 -4.58 4.77
N LEU A 207 1.48 -5.78 5.29
CA LEU A 207 0.58 -6.45 6.23
C LEU A 207 0.54 -5.73 7.58
N ALA A 208 1.70 -5.35 8.11
CA ALA A 208 1.79 -4.54 9.33
C ALA A 208 1.08 -3.19 9.14
N GLY A 209 1.31 -2.51 8.01
CA GLY A 209 0.61 -1.28 7.64
C GLY A 209 -0.91 -1.48 7.58
N SER A 210 -1.38 -2.55 6.94
CA SER A 210 -2.82 -2.88 6.90
C SER A 210 -3.42 -3.07 8.29
N ILE A 211 -2.75 -3.81 9.17
CA ILE A 211 -3.20 -4.05 10.55
C ILE A 211 -3.21 -2.73 11.35
N VAL A 212 -2.14 -1.93 11.25
CA VAL A 212 -2.06 -0.62 11.92
C VAL A 212 -3.19 0.30 11.46
N MET A 213 -3.48 0.33 10.14
CA MET A 213 -4.59 1.10 9.60
C MET A 213 -5.94 0.57 10.09
N GLY A 214 -6.13 -0.76 10.10
CA GLY A 214 -7.33 -1.42 10.60
C GLY A 214 -7.61 -1.09 12.07
N VAL A 215 -6.58 -1.16 12.93
CA VAL A 215 -6.70 -0.75 14.33
C VAL A 215 -6.98 0.75 14.44
N SER A 216 -6.29 1.57 13.66
CA SER A 216 -6.43 3.02 13.69
C SER A 216 -7.84 3.47 13.33
N VAL A 217 -8.47 2.87 12.30
CA VAL A 217 -9.85 3.22 11.91
C VAL A 217 -10.90 2.80 12.94
N LEU A 218 -10.65 1.73 13.70
CA LEU A 218 -11.54 1.32 14.79
C LEU A 218 -11.40 2.26 16.00
N LEU A 219 -10.17 2.61 16.37
CA LEU A 219 -9.91 3.55 17.47
C LEU A 219 -10.42 4.96 17.14
N SER A 220 -10.43 5.35 15.86
CA SER A 220 -11.03 6.61 15.43
C SER A 220 -12.50 6.55 15.08
N ARG A 221 -13.10 5.36 15.17
CA ARG A 221 -14.49 5.08 14.77
C ARG A 221 -14.82 5.53 13.36
N ASN A 222 -13.82 5.55 12.46
CA ASN A 222 -13.99 5.83 11.04
C ASN A 222 -14.43 4.59 10.23
N HIS A 223 -14.50 3.42 10.87
CA HIS A 223 -15.10 2.22 10.30
C HIS A 223 -15.74 1.37 11.40
N TYR A 224 -16.75 0.59 11.02
CA TYR A 224 -17.26 -0.51 11.82
C TYR A 224 -16.27 -1.69 11.80
N THR A 225 -16.35 -2.53 12.82
CA THR A 225 -15.55 -3.75 12.95
C THR A 225 -15.74 -4.67 11.75
N VAL A 226 -16.98 -4.80 11.29
CA VAL A 226 -17.31 -5.63 10.11
C VAL A 226 -16.68 -5.08 8.83
N ASP A 227 -16.47 -3.78 8.72
CA ASP A 227 -15.83 -3.17 7.54
C ASP A 227 -14.35 -3.53 7.46
N VAL A 228 -13.67 -3.59 8.61
CA VAL A 228 -12.25 -3.95 8.70
C VAL A 228 -12.06 -5.43 8.44
N LEU A 229 -12.87 -6.29 9.04
CA LEU A 229 -12.81 -7.74 8.80
C LEU A 229 -13.21 -8.08 7.36
N GLY A 230 -14.29 -7.46 6.87
CA GLY A 230 -14.75 -7.59 5.50
C GLY A 230 -13.72 -7.11 4.50
N ALA A 231 -12.92 -6.08 4.83
CA ALA A 231 -11.86 -5.61 3.95
C ALA A 231 -10.85 -6.69 3.60
N TYR A 232 -10.42 -7.52 4.55
CA TYR A 232 -9.47 -8.61 4.25
C TYR A 232 -10.07 -9.64 3.30
N LEU A 233 -11.30 -10.09 3.56
CA LEU A 233 -11.97 -11.12 2.77
C LEU A 233 -12.30 -10.63 1.36
N VAL A 234 -12.89 -9.43 1.24
CA VAL A 234 -13.28 -8.87 -0.05
C VAL A 234 -12.04 -8.48 -0.85
N SER A 235 -11.01 -7.88 -0.24
CA SER A 235 -9.76 -7.56 -0.94
C SER A 235 -9.07 -8.80 -1.48
N TYR A 236 -9.00 -9.90 -0.72
CA TYR A 236 -8.46 -11.17 -1.22
C TYR A 236 -9.27 -11.69 -2.42
N SER A 237 -10.59 -11.60 -2.34
CA SER A 237 -11.49 -12.03 -3.41
C SER A 237 -11.31 -11.20 -4.68
N ILE A 238 -11.19 -9.88 -4.52
CA ILE A 238 -10.89 -8.92 -5.60
C ILE A 238 -9.52 -9.21 -6.20
N PHE A 239 -8.52 -9.52 -5.36
CA PHE A 239 -7.19 -9.89 -5.85
C PHE A 239 -7.25 -11.14 -6.73
N LYS A 240 -7.92 -12.20 -6.29
CA LYS A 240 -8.05 -13.45 -7.07
C LYS A 240 -8.88 -13.28 -8.34
N LEU A 241 -9.95 -12.49 -8.28
CA LEU A 241 -10.72 -12.12 -9.46
C LEU A 241 -9.86 -11.34 -10.46
N SER A 242 -9.16 -10.31 -9.99
CA SER A 242 -8.32 -9.45 -10.82
C SER A 242 -7.16 -10.22 -11.41
N GLU A 243 -6.52 -11.09 -10.63
CA GLU A 243 -5.48 -12.03 -11.09
C GLU A 243 -6.05 -12.89 -12.23
N HIS A 244 -7.18 -13.56 -12.00
CA HIS A 244 -7.78 -14.41 -13.03
C HIS A 244 -8.08 -13.64 -14.33
N LEU A 245 -8.78 -12.51 -14.24
CA LEU A 245 -9.17 -11.71 -15.40
C LEU A 245 -7.96 -11.11 -16.13
N TYR A 246 -7.02 -10.55 -15.38
CA TYR A 246 -5.85 -9.89 -15.96
C TYR A 246 -4.96 -10.88 -16.69
N TYR A 247 -4.59 -11.99 -16.05
CA TYR A 247 -3.71 -13.00 -16.66
C TYR A 247 -4.38 -13.74 -17.81
N ARG A 248 -5.72 -13.86 -17.80
CA ARG A 248 -6.47 -14.52 -18.88
C ARG A 248 -6.68 -13.62 -20.10
N TYR A 249 -7.04 -12.36 -19.90
CA TYR A 249 -7.53 -11.50 -20.99
C TYR A 249 -6.64 -10.30 -21.31
N ILE A 250 -5.95 -9.73 -20.32
CA ILE A 250 -5.20 -8.47 -20.48
C ILE A 250 -3.73 -8.73 -20.78
N ARG A 251 -3.07 -9.56 -19.96
CA ARG A 251 -1.65 -9.88 -20.09
C ARG A 251 -1.26 -10.41 -21.48
N PRO A 252 -2.03 -11.32 -22.11
CA PRO A 252 -1.64 -11.88 -23.41
C PRO A 252 -1.49 -10.84 -24.53
N VAL A 253 -2.15 -9.68 -24.43
CA VAL A 253 -2.17 -8.63 -25.46
C VAL A 253 -0.78 -8.05 -25.75
N PHE A 254 0.09 -8.01 -24.74
CA PHE A 254 1.42 -7.41 -24.86
C PHE A 254 2.57 -8.40 -24.68
N MET A 255 2.30 -9.71 -24.69
CA MET A 255 3.33 -10.74 -24.64
C MET A 255 3.70 -11.21 -26.05
N THR A 256 5.00 -11.37 -26.32
CA THR A 256 5.49 -11.89 -27.61
C THR A 256 5.45 -13.41 -27.70
N ARG A 257 5.37 -14.10 -26.55
CA ARG A 257 5.19 -15.56 -26.45
C ARG A 257 4.18 -15.91 -25.35
N PRO A 258 3.36 -16.94 -25.52
CA PRO A 258 2.55 -17.48 -24.43
C PRO A 258 3.48 -17.94 -23.31
N THR A 259 3.30 -17.44 -22.09
CA THR A 259 4.09 -17.84 -20.91
C THR A 259 3.16 -18.43 -19.87
N SER A 260 3.46 -19.66 -19.43
CA SER A 260 2.71 -20.35 -18.36
C SER A 260 3.03 -19.83 -16.96
N PHE A 261 4.16 -19.12 -16.81
CA PHE A 261 4.55 -18.48 -15.56
C PHE A 261 3.57 -17.36 -15.19
N ARG A 262 2.80 -17.60 -14.13
CA ARG A 262 2.31 -16.54 -13.24
C ARG A 262 3.55 -16.13 -12.43
N PHE A 263 3.96 -14.87 -12.57
CA PHE A 263 5.09 -14.32 -11.83
C PHE A 263 4.96 -14.69 -10.35
#